data_AF-A0A0N1EZT2-F1
#
_entry.id   AF-A0A0N1EZT2-F1
#
_cell.length_a   1.000
_cell.length_b   1.000
_cell.length_c   1.000
_cell.angle_alpha   90.00
_cell.angle_beta   90.00
_cell.angle_gamma   90.00
#
_symmetry.space_group_name_H-M   'P 1'
#
loop_
_entity.id
_entity.type
_entity.pdbx_description
1 polymer ?
#
loop_
_entity_poly.entity_id
_entity_poly.type
_entity_poly.pdbx_seq_one_letter_code
_entity_poly.pdbx_strand_id
1 'polypeptide(L)'
;EIFVRASGGTYLTLKNGVATGCAPLKALELTPANIAFLGELVRKLVTVEGRALSVVDEERIDSSLEAMRALPRHERSLSALRAFLGQQDREGIGARLERWCNGGPLGWVLDAEEDAIALDASFIGFDMTDVLDHAVVRTPLMMVLFHRVEQLIDGRRIIIDIDEFWKALGDDAFRALANDKLKTIRKQNGVMVFGTQSPRDALASPIAHTIVEQCPTQIFMPNTRGTRSDYVDGFHLTETEFRLIKEELSTESRRFLIKQNGQSIVAELDLGGLDDALAVLSGRTETVELLDRIRAEVGDDPAAFLPRFHAERRIDR
;
A
#
# COMPACT_ATOMS: atom_id res chain seq x y z
N GLU A 1 12.23 4.00 2.59
CA GLU A 1 12.32 5.48 2.68
C GLU A 1 13.46 6.10 1.84
N ILE A 2 14.73 5.90 2.23
CA ILE A 2 15.89 6.65 1.70
C ILE A 2 15.92 6.67 0.16
N PHE A 3 15.76 5.52 -0.48
CA PHE A 3 15.73 5.41 -1.94
C PHE A 3 14.64 6.25 -2.62
N VAL A 4 13.43 6.29 -2.06
CA VAL A 4 12.30 7.06 -2.60
C VAL A 4 12.65 8.55 -2.58
N ARG A 5 13.09 9.04 -1.42
CA ARG A 5 13.47 10.45 -1.25
C ARG A 5 14.67 10.82 -2.11
N ALA A 6 15.72 9.98 -2.11
CA ALA A 6 16.92 10.19 -2.93
C ALA A 6 16.62 10.31 -4.43
N SER A 7 15.54 9.67 -4.88
CA SER A 7 15.04 9.72 -6.26
C SER A 7 14.11 10.92 -6.53
N GLY A 8 13.99 11.86 -5.59
CA GLY A 8 13.08 13.01 -5.69
C GLY A 8 11.61 12.66 -5.43
N GLY A 9 11.34 11.48 -4.84
CA GLY A 9 10.00 11.00 -4.54
C GLY A 9 9.46 11.46 -3.18
N THR A 10 8.16 11.25 -2.97
CA THR A 10 7.49 11.47 -1.69
C THR A 10 7.39 10.17 -0.89
N TYR A 11 7.60 10.25 0.41
CA TYR A 11 7.49 9.09 1.29
C TYR A 11 6.69 9.45 2.54
N LEU A 12 5.65 8.65 2.81
CA LEU A 12 4.75 8.83 3.95
C LEU A 12 4.73 7.56 4.80
N THR A 13 5.03 7.70 6.09
CA THR A 13 4.93 6.61 7.07
C THR A 13 3.61 6.71 7.83
N LEU A 14 2.80 5.66 7.74
CA LEU A 14 1.51 5.55 8.41
C LEU A 14 1.71 4.72 9.69
N LYS A 15 1.55 5.37 10.85
CA LYS A 15 1.73 4.76 12.18
C LYS A 15 0.43 4.74 12.96
N ASN A 16 0.23 3.71 13.77
CA ASN A 16 -0.94 3.59 14.62
C ASN A 16 -1.02 4.74 15.62
N GLY A 17 -2.17 5.41 15.68
CA GLY A 17 -2.42 6.51 16.61
C GLY A 17 -1.77 7.85 16.22
N VAL A 18 -1.04 7.91 15.10
CA VAL A 18 -0.48 9.15 14.56
C VAL A 18 -1.34 9.59 13.37
N ALA A 19 -1.70 10.87 13.31
CA ALA A 19 -2.51 11.40 12.21
C ALA A 19 -1.89 11.04 10.85
N THR A 20 -2.65 10.34 10.00
CA THR A 20 -2.22 9.93 8.66
C THR A 20 -2.16 11.10 7.68
N GLY A 21 -2.88 12.18 7.99
CA GLY A 21 -3.13 13.28 7.06
C GLY A 21 -4.11 12.92 5.94
N CYS A 22 -4.82 11.80 6.02
CA CYS A 22 -5.81 11.40 5.03
C CYS A 22 -7.15 12.11 5.27
N ALA A 23 -7.71 12.75 4.24
CA ALA A 23 -9.03 13.36 4.31
C ALA A 23 -9.81 13.14 2.99
N PRO A 24 -10.36 11.93 2.72
CA PRO A 24 -10.92 11.58 1.40
C PRO A 24 -12.11 12.46 0.99
N LEU A 25 -12.94 12.91 1.93
CA LEU A 25 -14.05 13.84 1.65
C LEU A 25 -13.59 15.23 1.21
N LYS A 26 -12.37 15.65 1.60
CA LYS A 26 -11.72 16.87 1.12
C LYS A 26 -10.89 16.60 -0.13
N ALA A 27 -10.21 15.46 -0.22
CA ALA A 27 -9.28 15.15 -1.29
C ALA A 27 -10.00 14.90 -2.63
N LEU A 28 -11.12 14.19 -2.60
CA LEU A 28 -11.84 13.74 -3.78
C LEU A 28 -12.86 14.78 -4.25
N GLU A 29 -12.82 15.09 -5.54
CA GLU A 29 -13.96 15.75 -6.18
C GLU A 29 -15.17 14.82 -6.14
N LEU A 30 -16.35 15.34 -5.78
CA LEU A 30 -17.56 14.52 -5.61
C LEU A 30 -18.18 14.16 -6.97
N THR A 31 -17.46 13.46 -7.83
CA THR A 31 -18.00 12.85 -9.05
C THR A 31 -18.89 11.64 -8.70
N PRO A 32 -19.77 11.15 -9.59
CA PRO A 32 -20.57 9.95 -9.31
C PRO A 32 -19.73 8.74 -8.90
N ALA A 33 -18.58 8.52 -9.54
CA ALA A 33 -17.67 7.43 -9.19
C ALA A 33 -17.05 7.61 -7.78
N ASN A 34 -16.63 8.82 -7.42
CA ASN A 34 -16.05 9.09 -6.11
C ASN A 34 -17.11 9.04 -5.00
N ILE A 35 -18.36 9.45 -5.27
CA ILE A 35 -19.47 9.29 -4.33
C ILE A 35 -19.77 7.81 -4.09
N ALA A 36 -19.82 6.99 -5.14
CA ALA A 36 -20.03 5.55 -4.99
C ALA A 36 -18.95 4.92 -4.10
N PHE A 37 -17.67 5.24 -4.36
CA PHE A 37 -16.54 4.82 -3.53
C PHE A 37 -16.68 5.29 -2.07
N LEU A 38 -16.97 6.59 -1.85
CA LEU A 38 -17.16 7.14 -0.51
C LEU A 38 -18.34 6.46 0.22
N GLY A 39 -19.38 6.07 -0.52
CA GLY A 39 -20.50 5.28 -0.02
C GLY A 39 -20.07 3.91 0.48
N GLU A 40 -19.26 3.18 -0.28
CA GLU A 40 -18.69 1.90 0.14
C GLU A 40 -17.76 2.06 1.36
N LEU A 41 -16.93 3.10 1.35
CA LEU A 41 -16.05 3.45 2.46
C LEU A 41 -16.86 3.71 3.74
N VAL A 42 -17.87 4.59 3.69
CA VAL A 42 -18.68 4.92 4.86
C VAL A 42 -19.43 3.69 5.36
N ARG A 43 -20.03 2.88 4.48
CA ARG A 43 -20.64 1.60 4.85
C ARG A 43 -19.64 0.70 5.59
N LYS A 44 -18.40 0.61 5.12
CA LYS A 44 -17.33 -0.14 5.82
C LYS A 44 -17.00 0.46 7.18
N LEU A 45 -16.95 1.80 7.32
CA LEU A 45 -16.65 2.48 8.58
C LEU A 45 -17.74 2.25 9.65
N VAL A 46 -19.01 2.18 9.24
CA VAL A 46 -20.16 2.07 10.16
C VAL A 46 -20.69 0.64 10.34
N THR A 47 -20.20 -0.32 9.56
CA THR A 47 -20.55 -1.73 9.72
C THR A 47 -19.81 -2.32 10.93
N VAL A 48 -20.56 -2.98 11.80
CA VAL A 48 -20.03 -3.68 12.98
C VAL A 48 -20.33 -5.16 12.84
N GLU A 49 -19.42 -6.01 13.29
CA GLU A 49 -19.60 -7.46 13.27
C GLU A 49 -20.91 -7.86 13.96
N GLY A 50 -21.70 -8.72 13.30
CA GLY A 50 -23.01 -9.16 13.80
C GLY A 50 -24.14 -8.13 13.64
N ARG A 51 -23.90 -6.95 13.04
CA ARG A 51 -24.93 -5.94 12.77
C ARG A 51 -24.85 -5.40 11.35
N ALA A 52 -25.58 -6.03 10.44
CA ALA A 52 -25.73 -5.57 9.07
C ALA A 52 -26.43 -4.19 8.99
N LEU A 53 -26.15 -3.46 7.92
CA LEU A 53 -26.87 -2.23 7.57
C LEU A 53 -28.25 -2.59 7.02
N SER A 54 -29.27 -1.82 7.40
CA SER A 54 -30.59 -1.90 6.77
C SER A 54 -30.61 -1.12 5.46
N VAL A 55 -31.62 -1.35 4.62
CA VAL A 55 -31.84 -0.55 3.39
C VAL A 55 -31.97 0.94 3.74
N VAL A 56 -32.63 1.27 4.84
CA VAL A 56 -32.78 2.65 5.33
C VAL A 56 -31.44 3.27 5.72
N ASP A 57 -30.53 2.49 6.31
CA ASP A 57 -29.19 2.95 6.63
C ASP A 57 -28.39 3.25 5.36
N GLU A 58 -28.46 2.37 4.36
CA GLU A 58 -27.77 2.55 3.08
C GLU A 58 -28.28 3.77 2.30
N GLU A 59 -29.60 3.93 2.17
CA GLU A 59 -30.22 5.10 1.54
C GLU A 59 -29.85 6.40 2.27
N ARG A 60 -29.73 6.35 3.61
CA ARG A 60 -29.30 7.51 4.40
C ARG A 60 -27.84 7.85 4.16
N ILE A 61 -26.95 6.87 4.01
CA ILE A 61 -25.53 7.11 3.67
C ILE A 61 -25.45 7.80 2.31
N ASP A 62 -26.12 7.26 1.29
CA ASP A 62 -26.03 7.78 -0.07
C ASP A 62 -26.61 9.20 -0.17
N SER A 63 -27.80 9.44 0.40
CA SER A 63 -28.40 10.78 0.42
C SER A 63 -27.58 11.80 1.21
N SER A 64 -26.92 11.38 2.30
CA SER A 64 -26.03 12.26 3.08
C SER A 64 -24.77 12.63 2.30
N LEU A 65 -24.18 11.70 1.55
CA LEU A 65 -23.03 11.98 0.68
C LEU A 65 -23.39 12.91 -0.48
N GLU A 66 -24.59 12.79 -1.04
CA GLU A 66 -25.08 13.75 -2.04
C GLU A 66 -25.28 15.15 -1.43
N ALA A 67 -25.81 15.23 -0.20
CA ALA A 67 -25.96 16.50 0.51
C ALA A 67 -24.61 17.21 0.78
N MET A 68 -23.51 16.46 0.93
CA MET A 68 -22.16 17.03 1.10
C MET A 68 -21.72 17.92 -0.06
N ARG A 69 -22.32 17.80 -1.25
CA ARG A 69 -22.04 18.69 -2.40
C ARG A 69 -22.34 20.16 -2.09
N ALA A 70 -23.29 20.43 -1.20
CA ALA A 70 -23.64 21.79 -0.80
C ALA A 70 -22.55 22.45 0.05
N LEU A 71 -21.65 21.66 0.65
CA LEU A 71 -20.58 22.17 1.47
C LEU A 71 -19.34 22.56 0.62
N PRO A 72 -18.68 23.68 0.94
CA PRO A 72 -17.35 24.00 0.46
C PRO A 72 -16.36 22.86 0.76
N ARG A 73 -15.41 22.63 -0.15
CA ARG A 73 -14.44 21.51 -0.06
C ARG A 73 -13.72 21.45 1.29
N HIS A 74 -13.33 22.59 1.87
CA HIS A 74 -12.61 22.65 3.14
C HIS A 74 -13.49 22.31 4.37
N GLU A 75 -14.81 22.38 4.26
CA GLU A 75 -15.76 22.02 5.33
C GLU A 75 -16.16 20.54 5.30
N ARG A 76 -15.81 19.81 4.23
CA ARG A 76 -16.18 18.40 4.07
C ARG A 76 -15.34 17.53 5.01
N SER A 77 -15.95 16.73 5.86
CA SER A 77 -15.26 15.86 6.83
C SER A 77 -16.18 14.71 7.24
N LEU A 78 -15.65 13.64 7.84
CA LEU A 78 -16.47 12.60 8.47
C LEU A 78 -17.31 13.21 9.60
N SER A 79 -16.75 14.19 10.31
CA SER A 79 -17.47 15.00 11.30
C SER A 79 -18.68 15.73 10.71
N ALA A 80 -18.54 16.36 9.55
CA ALA A 80 -19.65 17.00 8.83
C ALA A 80 -20.66 15.96 8.31
N LEU A 81 -20.18 14.85 7.74
CA LEU A 81 -21.05 13.76 7.28
C LEU A 81 -21.88 13.17 8.43
N ARG A 82 -21.28 13.01 9.61
CA ARG A 82 -21.96 12.53 10.82
C ARG A 82 -23.17 13.40 11.18
N ALA A 83 -23.12 14.71 10.92
CA ALA A 83 -24.26 15.60 11.17
C ALA A 83 -25.47 15.27 10.27
N PHE A 84 -25.24 14.79 9.04
CA PHE A 84 -26.30 14.38 8.11
C PHE A 84 -26.87 12.99 8.40
N LEU A 85 -26.09 12.09 9.02
CA LEU A 85 -26.53 10.72 9.36
C LEU A 85 -27.51 10.65 10.54
N GLY A 86 -27.69 11.76 11.26
CA GLY A 86 -28.62 11.89 12.39
C GLY A 86 -27.98 11.65 13.76
N GLN A 87 -28.57 12.25 14.80
CA GLN A 87 -28.00 12.26 16.17
C GLN A 87 -28.86 11.58 17.24
N GLN A 88 -30.05 11.09 16.87
CA GLN A 88 -31.06 10.64 17.85
C GLN A 88 -30.83 9.19 18.29
N ASP A 89 -30.32 8.33 17.40
CA ASP A 89 -30.09 6.92 17.67
C ASP A 89 -28.63 6.68 18.08
N ARG A 90 -28.43 6.26 19.34
CA ARG A 90 -27.11 5.96 19.91
C ARG A 90 -26.48 4.69 19.33
N GLU A 91 -27.27 3.83 18.69
CA GLU A 91 -26.82 2.60 18.05
C GLU A 91 -26.85 2.71 16.51
N GLY A 92 -27.28 3.87 15.99
CA GLY A 92 -27.44 4.15 14.57
C GLY A 92 -26.12 4.45 13.87
N ILE A 93 -26.15 4.52 12.54
CA ILE A 93 -24.96 4.73 11.70
C ILE A 93 -24.19 6.03 12.01
N GLY A 94 -24.88 7.10 12.43
CA GLY A 94 -24.23 8.35 12.85
C GLY A 94 -23.38 8.18 14.11
N ALA A 95 -23.88 7.46 15.12
CA ALA A 95 -23.13 7.14 16.33
C ALA A 95 -21.96 6.19 16.04
N ARG A 96 -22.12 5.25 15.10
CA ARG A 96 -21.02 4.36 14.67
C ARG A 96 -19.91 5.10 13.93
N LEU A 97 -20.24 6.13 13.15
CA LEU A 97 -19.26 6.96 12.45
C LEU A 97 -18.45 7.86 13.41
N GLU A 98 -19.02 8.21 14.57
CA GLU A 98 -18.43 9.15 15.53
C GLU A 98 -17.01 8.77 15.96
N ARG A 99 -16.72 7.47 16.08
CA ARG A 99 -15.37 7.01 16.46
C ARG A 99 -14.28 7.36 15.43
N TRP A 100 -14.67 7.57 14.17
CA TRP A 100 -13.80 7.91 13.04
C TRP A 100 -13.72 9.42 12.79
N CYS A 101 -14.56 10.20 13.46
CA CYS A 101 -14.53 11.65 13.38
C CYS A 101 -13.31 12.19 14.14
N ASN A 102 -12.84 13.38 13.77
CA ASN A 102 -11.78 14.08 14.49
C ASN A 102 -12.13 14.19 16.00
N GLY A 103 -11.15 13.92 16.87
CA GLY A 103 -11.36 13.79 18.33
C GLY A 103 -11.87 12.43 18.80
N GLY A 104 -12.33 11.56 17.90
CA GLY A 104 -12.64 10.16 18.19
C GLY A 104 -11.38 9.27 18.23
N PRO A 105 -11.48 8.05 18.78
CA PRO A 105 -10.33 7.12 18.92
C PRO A 105 -9.68 6.71 17.59
N LEU A 106 -10.40 6.81 16.47
CA LEU A 106 -9.90 6.53 15.11
C LEU A 106 -9.94 7.77 14.20
N GLY A 107 -10.14 8.97 14.76
CA GLY A 107 -10.17 10.23 14.00
C GLY A 107 -8.87 10.52 13.25
N TRP A 108 -7.75 9.97 13.74
CA TRP A 108 -6.43 10.09 13.14
C TRP A 108 -6.29 9.42 11.77
N VAL A 109 -7.23 8.54 11.38
CA VAL A 109 -7.09 7.68 10.19
C VAL A 109 -7.53 8.38 8.91
N LEU A 110 -8.72 8.99 8.88
CA LEU A 110 -9.37 9.50 7.65
C LEU A 110 -10.06 10.86 7.82
N ASP A 111 -10.00 11.51 8.99
CA ASP A 111 -10.67 12.79 9.24
C ASP A 111 -9.69 13.91 9.54
N ALA A 112 -8.58 13.97 8.78
CA ALA A 112 -7.61 15.04 8.90
C ALA A 112 -8.20 16.40 8.48
N GLU A 113 -7.69 17.48 9.07
CA GLU A 113 -8.13 18.84 8.74
C GLU A 113 -7.75 19.22 7.30
N GLU A 114 -6.62 18.74 6.81
CA GLU A 114 -6.22 18.87 5.41
C GLU A 114 -5.72 17.52 4.90
N ASP A 115 -5.90 17.28 3.61
CA ASP A 115 -5.35 16.10 2.98
C ASP A 115 -3.87 16.32 2.69
N ALA A 116 -3.00 15.62 3.42
CA ALA A 116 -1.54 15.70 3.32
C ALA A 116 -0.94 14.56 2.48
N ILE A 117 -1.76 13.69 1.90
CA ILE A 117 -1.28 12.61 1.03
C ILE A 117 -0.93 13.19 -0.34
N ALA A 118 0.36 13.45 -0.54
CA ALA A 118 0.91 13.94 -1.81
C ALA A 118 1.07 12.81 -2.82
N LEU A 119 0.48 12.98 -4.01
CA LEU A 119 0.52 12.03 -5.14
C LEU A 119 1.02 12.66 -6.45
N ASP A 120 1.65 13.82 -6.35
CA ASP A 120 2.18 14.61 -7.46
C ASP A 120 3.58 14.16 -7.92
N ALA A 121 4.32 13.46 -7.06
CA ALA A 121 5.63 12.91 -7.38
C ALA A 121 5.54 11.69 -8.33
N SER A 122 6.57 11.50 -9.16
CA SER A 122 6.69 10.33 -10.03
C SER A 122 7.09 9.04 -9.30
N PHE A 123 7.56 9.16 -8.06
CA PHE A 123 7.87 8.05 -7.18
C PHE A 123 7.30 8.34 -5.80
N ILE A 124 6.33 7.52 -5.39
CA ILE A 124 5.61 7.68 -4.14
C ILE A 124 5.79 6.40 -3.34
N GLY A 125 6.12 6.52 -2.06
CA GLY A 125 6.21 5.40 -1.14
C GLY A 125 5.30 5.60 0.06
N PHE A 126 4.54 4.55 0.40
CA PHE A 126 3.77 4.46 1.63
C PHE A 126 4.37 3.36 2.49
N ASP A 127 4.87 3.71 3.68
CA ASP A 127 5.15 2.72 4.70
C ASP A 127 3.86 2.48 5.50
N MET A 128 3.33 1.27 5.34
CA MET A 128 2.09 0.83 5.97
C MET A 128 2.33 -0.30 6.97
N THR A 129 3.59 -0.65 7.25
CA THR A 129 3.93 -1.87 8.00
C THR A 129 3.24 -1.91 9.36
N ASP A 130 3.19 -0.79 10.08
CA ASP A 130 2.54 -0.67 11.39
C ASP A 130 1.00 -0.77 11.28
N VAL A 131 0.39 -0.07 10.32
CA VAL A 131 -1.08 -0.04 10.18
C VAL A 131 -1.69 -1.32 9.59
N LEU A 132 -0.91 -2.12 8.86
CA LEU A 132 -1.37 -3.40 8.30
C LEU A 132 -1.73 -4.44 9.39
N ASP A 133 -1.15 -4.33 10.58
CA ASP A 133 -1.48 -5.21 11.71
C ASP A 133 -2.73 -4.75 12.48
N HIS A 134 -3.20 -3.53 12.24
CA HIS A 134 -4.42 -3.00 12.86
C HIS A 134 -5.67 -3.35 12.04
N ALA A 135 -6.26 -4.52 12.29
CA ALA A 135 -7.37 -5.08 11.51
C ALA A 135 -8.53 -4.11 11.20
N VAL A 136 -8.91 -3.25 12.16
CA VAL A 136 -9.98 -2.26 12.00
C VAL A 136 -9.61 -1.12 11.05
N VAL A 137 -8.36 -0.67 11.09
CA VAL A 137 -7.85 0.52 10.37
C VAL A 137 -7.31 0.15 8.99
N ARG A 138 -6.76 -1.07 8.86
CA ARG A 138 -6.21 -1.58 7.60
C ARG A 138 -7.19 -1.42 6.45
N THR A 139 -8.39 -1.99 6.53
CA THR A 139 -9.29 -2.00 5.36
C THR A 139 -9.63 -0.60 4.85
N PRO A 140 -10.13 0.34 5.70
CA PRO A 140 -10.54 1.65 5.19
C PRO A 140 -9.38 2.49 4.66
N LEU A 141 -8.21 2.39 5.27
CA LEU A 141 -7.02 3.10 4.80
C LEU A 141 -6.55 2.57 3.44
N MET A 142 -6.50 1.24 3.29
CA MET A 142 -6.16 0.60 2.01
C MET A 142 -7.18 0.96 0.93
N MET A 143 -8.49 0.97 1.23
CA MET A 143 -9.53 1.39 0.28
C MET A 143 -9.27 2.79 -0.28
N VAL A 144 -8.94 3.76 0.59
CA VAL A 144 -8.67 5.14 0.16
C VAL A 144 -7.37 5.25 -0.64
N LEU A 145 -6.29 4.63 -0.18
CA LEU A 145 -5.01 4.67 -0.88
C LEU A 145 -5.12 4.05 -2.28
N PHE A 146 -5.79 2.89 -2.40
CA PHE A 146 -5.99 2.26 -3.70
C PHE A 146 -6.85 3.10 -4.64
N HIS A 147 -7.97 3.62 -4.15
CA HIS A 147 -8.83 4.48 -4.95
C HIS A 147 -8.07 5.68 -5.51
N ARG A 148 -7.18 6.27 -4.70
CA ARG A 148 -6.35 7.39 -5.15
C ARG A 148 -5.24 6.98 -6.11
N VAL A 149 -4.58 5.84 -5.89
CA VAL A 149 -3.59 5.31 -6.84
C VAL A 149 -4.24 4.98 -8.18
N GLU A 150 -5.47 4.44 -8.18
CA GLU A 150 -6.22 4.17 -9.42
C GLU A 150 -6.53 5.46 -10.19
N GLN A 151 -6.74 6.60 -9.51
CA GLN A 151 -6.91 7.89 -10.19
C GLN A 151 -5.64 8.40 -10.89
N LEU A 152 -4.46 7.89 -10.54
CA LEU A 152 -3.22 8.19 -11.26
C LEU A 152 -3.10 7.43 -12.58
N ILE A 153 -3.97 6.44 -12.81
CA ILE A 153 -3.99 5.64 -14.03
C ILE A 153 -4.71 6.43 -15.14
N ASP A 154 -3.97 7.34 -15.75
CA ASP A 154 -4.43 8.22 -16.83
C ASP A 154 -3.93 7.79 -18.23
N GLY A 155 -3.40 6.56 -18.32
CA GLY A 155 -2.81 5.99 -19.53
C GLY A 155 -1.28 6.11 -19.61
N ARG A 156 -0.65 6.89 -18.71
CA ARG A 156 0.80 6.84 -18.52
C ARG A 156 1.26 5.50 -17.96
N ARG A 157 2.54 5.20 -18.12
CA ARG A 157 3.15 4.00 -17.53
C ARG A 157 3.18 4.14 -16.02
N ILE A 158 2.64 3.15 -15.32
CA ILE A 158 2.63 3.12 -13.85
C ILE A 158 3.17 1.78 -13.35
N ILE A 159 3.96 1.83 -12.29
CA ILE A 159 4.39 0.64 -11.56
C ILE A 159 3.77 0.73 -10.17
N ILE A 160 2.98 -0.28 -9.82
CA ILE A 160 2.41 -0.43 -8.48
C ILE A 160 3.18 -1.57 -7.82
N ASP A 161 4.10 -1.20 -6.93
CA ASP A 161 4.89 -2.14 -6.15
C ASP A 161 4.28 -2.30 -4.75
N ILE A 162 4.03 -3.54 -4.35
CA ILE A 162 3.52 -3.89 -3.02
C ILE A 162 4.47 -4.91 -2.43
N ASP A 163 5.34 -4.44 -1.53
CA ASP A 163 6.16 -5.31 -0.71
C ASP A 163 5.31 -5.95 0.41
N GLU A 164 5.69 -7.14 0.84
CA GLU A 164 4.92 -7.98 1.77
C GLU A 164 3.43 -8.13 1.41
N PHE A 165 3.13 -8.28 0.12
CA PHE A 165 1.77 -8.32 -0.44
C PHE A 165 0.83 -9.32 0.28
N TRP A 166 1.38 -10.40 0.84
CA TRP A 166 0.62 -11.41 1.59
C TRP A 166 -0.13 -10.85 2.82
N LYS A 167 0.43 -9.85 3.52
CA LYS A 167 -0.24 -9.23 4.68
C LYS A 167 -1.53 -8.54 4.26
N ALA A 168 -1.48 -7.85 3.13
CA ALA A 168 -2.63 -7.16 2.57
C ALA A 168 -3.69 -8.16 2.07
N LEU A 169 -3.30 -9.32 1.52
CA LEU A 169 -4.24 -10.38 1.06
C LEU A 169 -5.14 -10.98 2.15
N GLY A 170 -4.76 -10.83 3.41
CA GLY A 170 -5.60 -11.22 4.55
C GLY A 170 -6.88 -10.37 4.69
N ASP A 171 -6.98 -9.25 3.96
CA ASP A 171 -8.19 -8.44 3.87
C ASP A 171 -9.01 -8.77 2.61
N ASP A 172 -10.29 -9.07 2.80
CA ASP A 172 -11.19 -9.50 1.71
C ASP A 172 -11.40 -8.42 0.64
N ALA A 173 -11.48 -7.14 1.05
CA ALA A 173 -11.69 -6.03 0.12
C ALA A 173 -10.42 -5.80 -0.71
N PHE A 174 -9.25 -5.81 -0.06
CA PHE A 174 -7.99 -5.71 -0.78
C PHE A 174 -7.76 -6.91 -1.71
N ARG A 175 -8.06 -8.13 -1.25
CA ARG A 175 -7.92 -9.33 -2.07
C ARG A 175 -8.79 -9.27 -3.33
N ALA A 176 -10.03 -8.79 -3.21
CA ALA A 176 -10.92 -8.58 -4.36
C ALA A 176 -10.35 -7.54 -5.33
N LEU A 177 -9.87 -6.40 -4.80
CA LEU A 177 -9.27 -5.33 -5.59
C LEU A 177 -8.02 -5.82 -6.33
N ALA A 178 -7.08 -6.47 -5.64
CA ALA A 178 -5.85 -7.00 -6.22
C ALA A 178 -6.14 -8.03 -7.33
N ASN A 179 -7.13 -8.90 -7.13
CA ASN A 179 -7.55 -9.89 -8.12
C ASN A 179 -8.09 -9.25 -9.41
N ASP A 180 -8.91 -8.19 -9.29
CA ASP A 180 -9.39 -7.44 -10.44
C ASP A 180 -8.25 -6.67 -11.12
N LYS A 181 -7.38 -6.04 -10.33
CA LYS A 181 -6.31 -5.20 -10.85
C LYS A 181 -5.23 -6.00 -11.57
N LEU A 182 -4.90 -7.19 -11.07
CA LEU A 182 -4.03 -8.14 -11.78
C LEU A 182 -4.51 -8.45 -13.20
N LYS A 183 -5.83 -8.52 -13.42
CA LYS A 183 -6.43 -8.84 -14.72
C LYS A 183 -6.54 -7.63 -15.65
N THR A 184 -6.54 -6.42 -15.09
CA THR A 184 -6.89 -5.19 -15.83
C THR A 184 -5.71 -4.24 -16.00
N ILE A 185 -4.70 -4.27 -15.13
CA ILE A 185 -3.59 -3.30 -15.09
C ILE A 185 -2.80 -3.20 -16.40
N ARG A 186 -2.67 -4.31 -17.14
CA ARG A 186 -2.02 -4.30 -18.46
C ARG A 186 -2.76 -3.42 -19.47
N LYS A 187 -4.10 -3.40 -19.44
CA LYS A 187 -4.92 -2.56 -20.33
C LYS A 187 -4.78 -1.07 -19.97
N GLN A 188 -4.34 -0.81 -18.75
CA GLN A 188 -4.10 0.50 -18.17
C GLN A 188 -2.65 0.98 -18.33
N ASN A 189 -1.84 0.28 -19.14
CA ASN A 189 -0.41 0.58 -19.34
C ASN A 189 0.41 0.49 -18.03
N GLY A 190 -0.05 -0.30 -17.06
CA GLY A 190 0.60 -0.48 -15.77
C GLY A 190 1.19 -1.88 -15.58
N VAL A 191 2.04 -1.99 -14.55
CA VAL A 191 2.59 -3.25 -14.05
C VAL A 191 2.38 -3.30 -12.54
N MET A 192 1.94 -4.45 -12.03
CA MET A 192 1.96 -4.74 -10.59
C MET A 192 3.21 -5.58 -10.28
N VAL A 193 3.89 -5.22 -9.19
CA VAL A 193 5.03 -5.95 -8.63
C VAL A 193 4.64 -6.36 -7.21
N PHE A 194 4.82 -7.64 -6.89
CA PHE A 194 4.52 -8.16 -5.55
C PHE A 194 5.76 -8.78 -4.93
N GLY A 195 6.18 -8.22 -3.81
CA GLY A 195 7.20 -8.79 -2.95
C GLY A 195 6.58 -9.73 -1.92
N THR A 196 7.18 -10.91 -1.73
CA THR A 196 6.87 -11.77 -0.59
C THR A 196 8.08 -12.61 -0.19
N GLN A 197 8.26 -12.77 1.13
CA GLN A 197 9.23 -13.71 1.69
C GLN A 197 8.65 -15.12 1.89
N SER A 198 7.32 -15.25 1.80
CA SER A 198 6.59 -16.50 1.99
C SER A 198 5.83 -16.87 0.71
N PRO A 199 6.42 -17.73 -0.14
CA PRO A 199 5.75 -18.28 -1.31
C PRO A 199 4.47 -19.03 -0.93
N ARG A 200 4.48 -19.72 0.22
CA ARG A 200 3.34 -20.48 0.74
C ARG A 200 2.14 -19.57 1.02
N ASP A 201 2.34 -18.41 1.64
CA ASP A 201 1.22 -17.52 1.97
C ASP A 201 0.59 -16.92 0.72
N ALA A 202 1.38 -16.66 -0.32
CA ALA A 202 0.85 -16.28 -1.63
C ALA A 202 0.02 -17.40 -2.26
N LEU A 203 0.45 -18.67 -2.15
CA LEU A 203 -0.27 -19.84 -2.68
C LEU A 203 -1.49 -20.24 -1.85
N ALA A 204 -1.50 -19.95 -0.55
CA ALA A 204 -2.65 -20.17 0.33
C ALA A 204 -3.77 -19.15 0.10
N SER A 205 -3.48 -18.04 -0.60
CA SER A 205 -4.48 -17.02 -0.91
C SER A 205 -5.57 -17.55 -1.83
N PRO A 206 -6.85 -17.19 -1.62
CA PRO A 206 -7.94 -17.50 -2.54
C PRO A 206 -7.70 -17.02 -3.99
N ILE A 207 -6.79 -16.07 -4.20
CA ILE A 207 -6.45 -15.52 -5.52
C ILE A 207 -5.12 -16.06 -6.06
N ALA A 208 -4.56 -17.12 -5.46
CA ALA A 208 -3.28 -17.71 -5.86
C ALA A 208 -3.22 -18.04 -7.36
N HIS A 209 -4.28 -18.63 -7.92
CA HIS A 209 -4.38 -18.91 -9.36
C HIS A 209 -4.20 -17.63 -10.20
N THR A 210 -4.84 -16.52 -9.80
CA THR A 210 -4.71 -15.24 -10.51
C THR A 210 -3.31 -14.65 -10.34
N ILE A 211 -2.68 -14.77 -9.17
CA ILE A 211 -1.28 -14.35 -8.96
C ILE A 211 -0.36 -15.11 -9.91
N VAL A 212 -0.45 -16.44 -9.94
CA VAL A 212 0.42 -17.29 -10.77
C VAL A 212 0.17 -17.04 -12.26
N GLU A 213 -1.08 -16.91 -12.70
CA GLU A 213 -1.43 -16.73 -14.12
C GLU A 213 -1.18 -15.31 -14.64
N GLN A 214 -1.40 -14.28 -13.81
CA GLN A 214 -1.28 -12.87 -14.21
C GLN A 214 0.09 -12.27 -13.90
N CYS A 215 0.99 -13.01 -13.24
CA CYS A 215 2.41 -12.63 -13.05
C CYS A 215 3.31 -13.51 -13.93
N PRO A 216 3.39 -13.27 -15.25
CA PRO A 216 4.17 -14.11 -16.16
C PRO A 216 5.68 -14.01 -15.94
N THR A 217 6.15 -12.95 -15.26
CA THR A 217 7.55 -12.77 -14.86
C THR A 217 7.65 -13.06 -13.38
N GLN A 218 8.45 -14.06 -13.02
CA GLN A 218 8.67 -14.46 -11.64
C GLN A 218 10.17 -14.42 -11.34
N ILE A 219 10.54 -13.79 -10.24
CA ILE A 219 11.93 -13.68 -9.78
C ILE A 219 12.04 -14.47 -8.48
N PHE A 220 12.84 -15.53 -8.49
CA PHE A 220 13.06 -16.38 -7.34
C PHE A 220 14.46 -16.19 -6.77
N MET A 221 14.50 -15.71 -5.54
CA MET A 221 15.71 -15.61 -4.73
C MET A 221 16.09 -16.98 -4.14
N PRO A 222 17.36 -17.19 -3.74
CA PRO A 222 17.78 -18.43 -3.07
C PRO A 222 16.91 -18.75 -1.85
N ASN A 223 16.42 -19.97 -1.73
CA ASN A 223 15.61 -20.41 -0.59
C ASN A 223 15.89 -21.87 -0.21
N THR A 224 16.81 -22.07 0.72
CA THR A 224 17.18 -23.40 1.25
C THR A 224 16.03 -24.10 1.98
N ARG A 225 15.07 -23.33 2.50
CA ARG A 225 13.88 -23.84 3.19
C ARG A 225 12.69 -24.08 2.26
N GLY A 226 12.83 -23.79 0.97
CA GLY A 226 11.79 -24.00 -0.04
C GLY A 226 11.34 -25.46 -0.09
N THR A 227 10.03 -25.66 -0.26
CA THR A 227 9.44 -26.99 -0.39
C THR A 227 9.02 -27.27 -1.83
N ARG A 228 9.05 -28.53 -2.23
CA ARG A 228 8.63 -28.95 -3.57
C ARG A 228 7.16 -28.56 -3.84
N SER A 229 6.28 -28.70 -2.85
CA SER A 229 4.87 -28.35 -2.99
C SER A 229 4.65 -26.88 -3.32
N ASP A 230 5.43 -25.98 -2.70
CA ASP A 230 5.26 -24.55 -2.94
C ASP A 230 5.84 -24.19 -4.33
N TYR A 231 7.06 -24.63 -4.63
CA TYR A 231 7.80 -24.17 -5.82
C TYR A 231 7.45 -24.93 -7.10
N VAL A 232 7.36 -26.26 -7.05
CA VAL A 232 7.08 -27.10 -8.23
C VAL A 232 5.57 -27.21 -8.45
N ASP A 233 4.81 -27.59 -7.42
CA ASP A 233 3.37 -27.82 -7.59
C ASP A 233 2.58 -26.50 -7.62
N GLY A 234 2.97 -25.51 -6.81
CA GLY A 234 2.31 -24.20 -6.72
C GLY A 234 2.75 -23.19 -7.78
N PHE A 235 4.05 -22.91 -7.89
CA PHE A 235 4.60 -21.94 -8.86
C PHE A 235 5.00 -22.56 -10.21
N HIS A 236 4.78 -23.86 -10.40
CA HIS A 236 5.07 -24.57 -11.65
C HIS A 236 6.53 -24.46 -12.08
N LEU A 237 7.46 -24.46 -11.13
CA LEU A 237 8.89 -24.63 -11.43
C LEU A 237 9.20 -26.06 -11.87
N THR A 238 10.21 -26.22 -12.72
CA THR A 238 10.77 -27.53 -12.99
C THR A 238 11.58 -28.02 -11.78
N GLU A 239 11.79 -29.33 -11.67
CA GLU A 239 12.65 -29.89 -10.62
C GLU A 239 14.08 -29.32 -10.67
N THR A 240 14.57 -28.97 -11.87
CA THR A 240 15.89 -28.37 -12.04
C THR A 240 15.92 -26.93 -11.54
N GLU A 241 14.89 -26.13 -11.85
CA GLU A 241 14.73 -24.76 -11.33
C GLU A 241 14.64 -24.76 -9.81
N PHE A 242 13.87 -25.70 -9.24
CA PHE A 242 13.72 -25.83 -7.80
C PHE A 242 15.03 -26.23 -7.11
N ARG A 243 15.75 -27.23 -7.63
CA ARG A 243 17.07 -27.63 -7.10
C ARG A 243 18.05 -26.46 -7.12
N LEU A 244 18.08 -25.70 -8.23
CA LEU A 244 18.93 -24.52 -8.35
C LEU A 244 18.64 -23.50 -7.23
N ILE A 245 17.37 -23.16 -7.01
CA ILE A 245 16.95 -22.21 -5.96
C ILE A 245 17.26 -22.71 -4.55
N LYS A 246 17.10 -24.02 -4.30
CA LYS A 246 17.19 -24.62 -2.97
C LYS A 246 18.63 -24.93 -2.55
N GLU A 247 19.46 -25.40 -3.48
CA GLU A 247 20.74 -26.05 -3.16
C GLU A 247 21.96 -25.35 -3.79
N GLU A 248 21.81 -24.81 -5.00
CA GLU A 248 22.96 -24.32 -5.78
C GLU A 248 23.18 -22.81 -5.65
N LEU A 249 22.10 -22.01 -5.61
CA LEU A 249 22.20 -20.58 -5.40
C LEU A 249 22.41 -20.25 -3.92
N SER A 250 23.29 -19.29 -3.65
CA SER A 250 23.50 -18.75 -2.30
C SER A 250 23.08 -17.29 -2.23
N THR A 251 22.66 -16.83 -1.06
CA THR A 251 22.32 -15.42 -0.82
C THR A 251 23.50 -14.48 -1.13
N GLU A 252 24.72 -14.94 -0.86
CA GLU A 252 25.95 -14.18 -1.12
C GLU A 252 26.28 -14.06 -2.62
N SER A 253 25.78 -14.97 -3.45
CA SER A 253 26.09 -14.98 -4.89
C SER A 253 25.47 -13.82 -5.66
N ARG A 254 24.46 -13.13 -5.08
CA ARG A 254 23.64 -12.11 -5.77
C ARG A 254 22.97 -12.63 -7.06
N ARG A 255 22.87 -13.95 -7.19
CA ARG A 255 22.20 -14.62 -8.30
C ARG A 255 20.79 -15.01 -7.94
N PHE A 256 19.91 -14.95 -8.93
CA PHE A 256 18.51 -15.32 -8.82
C PHE A 256 17.98 -15.87 -10.13
N LEU A 257 16.92 -16.66 -10.04
CA LEU A 257 16.24 -17.21 -11.20
C LEU A 257 15.18 -16.21 -11.68
N ILE A 258 15.21 -15.85 -12.95
CA ILE A 258 14.12 -15.15 -13.63
C ILE A 258 13.42 -16.16 -14.52
N LYS A 259 12.13 -16.38 -14.27
CA LYS A 259 11.26 -17.20 -15.11
C LYS A 259 10.26 -16.32 -15.84
N GLN A 260 10.18 -16.46 -17.15
CA GLN A 260 9.21 -15.76 -17.98
C GLN A 260 8.78 -16.62 -19.17
N ASN A 261 7.48 -16.80 -19.36
CA ASN A 261 6.89 -17.53 -20.51
C ASN A 261 7.53 -18.92 -20.77
N GLY A 262 7.83 -19.66 -19.71
CA GLY A 262 8.44 -20.99 -19.79
C GLY A 262 9.95 -21.01 -20.04
N GLN A 263 10.59 -19.85 -20.15
CA GLN A 263 12.05 -19.71 -20.19
C GLN A 263 12.56 -19.30 -18.82
N SER A 264 13.74 -19.80 -18.46
CA SER A 264 14.38 -19.51 -17.18
C SER A 264 15.83 -19.14 -17.41
N ILE A 265 16.25 -18.03 -16.81
CA ILE A 265 17.64 -17.56 -16.81
C ILE A 265 18.11 -17.32 -15.39
N VAL A 266 19.38 -17.58 -15.14
CA VAL A 266 20.04 -17.15 -13.91
C VAL A 266 20.69 -15.81 -14.19
N ALA A 267 20.22 -14.78 -13.51
CA ALA A 267 20.82 -13.45 -13.55
C ALA A 267 21.72 -13.26 -12.33
N GLU A 268 22.76 -12.45 -12.48
CA GLU A 268 23.62 -11.98 -11.39
C GLU A 268 23.47 -10.46 -11.28
N LEU A 269 23.13 -9.96 -10.10
CA LEU A 269 23.11 -8.53 -9.82
C LEU A 269 24.45 -8.13 -9.19
N ASP A 270 25.41 -7.82 -10.04
CA ASP A 270 26.69 -7.28 -9.61
C ASP A 270 26.49 -5.83 -9.13
N LEU A 271 26.81 -5.59 -7.85
CA LEU A 271 26.75 -4.27 -7.22
C LEU A 271 28.14 -3.85 -6.71
N GLY A 272 29.20 -4.43 -7.27
CA GLY A 272 30.58 -4.04 -7.00
C GLY A 272 30.80 -2.56 -7.29
N GLY A 273 31.42 -1.84 -6.34
CA GLY A 273 31.69 -0.40 -6.47
C GLY A 273 30.47 0.50 -6.29
N LEU A 274 29.30 -0.05 -5.96
CA LEU A 274 28.06 0.72 -5.74
C LEU A 274 27.77 0.96 -4.25
N ASP A 275 28.79 1.15 -3.42
CA ASP A 275 28.65 1.31 -1.96
C ASP A 275 27.74 2.48 -1.55
N ASP A 276 27.72 3.55 -2.33
CA ASP A 276 26.83 4.70 -2.12
C ASP A 276 25.38 4.36 -2.49
N ALA A 277 25.16 3.74 -3.65
CA ALA A 277 23.82 3.32 -4.06
C ALA A 277 23.25 2.26 -3.09
N LEU A 278 24.06 1.30 -2.65
CA LEU A 278 23.68 0.29 -1.66
C LEU A 278 23.22 0.91 -0.33
N ALA A 279 23.86 1.99 0.10
CA ALA A 279 23.47 2.70 1.31
C ALA A 279 22.12 3.41 1.17
N VAL A 280 21.83 3.93 -0.01
CA VAL A 280 20.54 4.55 -0.34
C VAL A 280 19.43 3.49 -0.47
N LEU A 281 19.76 2.32 -1.02
CA LEU A 281 18.84 1.19 -1.13
C LEU A 281 18.58 0.49 0.21
N SER A 282 19.46 0.67 1.20
CA SER A 282 19.33 0.04 2.52
C SER A 282 18.46 0.86 3.47
N GLY A 283 17.29 0.32 3.83
CA GLY A 283 16.37 0.91 4.81
C GLY A 283 16.60 0.43 6.24
N ARG A 284 17.83 0.46 6.76
CA ARG A 284 18.08 0.10 8.17
C ARG A 284 17.57 1.21 9.09
N THR A 285 17.08 0.84 10.28
CA THR A 285 16.58 1.82 11.27
C THR A 285 17.59 2.93 11.54
N GLU A 286 18.85 2.57 11.78
CA GLU A 286 19.95 3.52 12.04
C GLU A 286 20.17 4.52 10.89
N THR A 287 20.10 4.06 9.63
CA THR A 287 20.32 4.93 8.47
C THR A 287 19.10 5.80 8.16
N VAL A 288 17.90 5.33 8.48
CA VAL A 288 16.67 6.13 8.41
C VAL A 288 16.69 7.23 9.49
N GLU A 289 17.05 6.90 10.73
CA GLU A 289 17.19 7.90 11.80
C GLU A 289 18.27 8.94 11.48
N LEU A 290 19.40 8.52 10.91
CA LEU A 290 20.43 9.44 10.41
C LEU A 290 19.86 10.38 9.34
N LEU A 291 19.14 9.83 8.36
CA LEU A 291 18.51 10.63 7.30
C LEU A 291 17.52 11.66 7.89
N ASP A 292 16.69 11.25 8.85
CA ASP A 292 15.71 12.14 9.48
C ASP A 292 16.37 13.32 10.22
N ARG A 293 17.46 13.06 10.94
CA ARG A 293 18.26 14.13 11.58
C ARG A 293 18.81 15.11 10.54
N ILE A 294 19.42 14.61 9.47
CA ILE A 294 19.99 15.46 8.42
C ILE A 294 18.90 16.30 7.76
N ARG A 295 17.75 15.70 7.42
CA ARG A 295 16.62 16.39 6.78
C ARG A 295 16.02 17.48 7.67
N ALA A 296 16.03 17.31 9.00
CA ALA A 296 15.61 18.35 9.93
C ALA A 296 16.48 19.62 9.85
N GLU A 297 17.75 19.49 9.42
CA GLU A 297 18.68 20.61 9.29
C GLU A 297 18.70 21.23 7.88
N VAL A 298 18.66 20.40 6.83
CA VAL A 298 18.90 20.84 5.44
C VAL A 298 17.68 20.75 4.54
N GLY A 299 16.57 20.22 5.03
CA GLY A 299 15.33 20.01 4.28
C GLY A 299 15.30 18.72 3.47
N ASP A 300 14.25 18.58 2.65
CA ASP A 300 13.92 17.36 1.89
C ASP A 300 14.57 17.27 0.50
N ASP A 301 15.35 18.26 0.08
CA ASP A 301 16.03 18.25 -1.22
C ASP A 301 17.17 17.20 -1.22
N PRO A 302 17.13 16.17 -2.09
CA PRO A 302 18.20 15.18 -2.22
C PRO A 302 19.58 15.78 -2.49
N ALA A 303 19.65 16.89 -3.24
CA ALA A 303 20.91 17.58 -3.49
C ALA A 303 21.53 18.15 -2.21
N ALA A 304 20.72 18.45 -1.20
CA ALA A 304 21.16 18.95 0.10
C ALA A 304 21.50 17.82 1.08
N PHE A 305 20.64 16.80 1.21
CA PHE A 305 20.84 15.76 2.23
C PHE A 305 21.76 14.61 1.81
N LEU A 306 21.79 14.21 0.53
CA LEU A 306 22.57 13.02 0.10
C LEU A 306 24.08 13.17 0.34
N PRO A 307 24.73 14.31 0.04
CA PRO A 307 26.15 14.47 0.32
C PRO A 307 26.48 14.33 1.81
N ARG A 308 25.65 14.89 2.69
CA ARG A 308 25.80 14.76 4.15
C ARG A 308 25.56 13.34 4.62
N PHE A 309 24.50 12.70 4.13
CA PHE A 309 24.18 11.30 4.45
C PHE A 309 25.36 10.37 4.13
N HIS A 310 26.00 10.54 2.97
CA HIS A 310 27.17 9.75 2.59
C HIS A 310 28.43 10.09 3.39
N ALA A 311 28.61 11.35 3.79
CA ALA A 311 29.73 11.73 4.64
C ALA A 311 29.59 11.14 6.05
N GLU A 312 28.43 11.32 6.69
CA GLU A 312 28.20 10.94 8.09
C GLU A 312 28.13 9.41 8.28
N ARG A 313 27.45 8.68 7.38
CA ARG A 313 27.36 7.20 7.48
C ARG A 313 28.71 6.49 7.42
N ARG A 314 29.74 7.16 6.89
CA ARG A 314 31.10 6.61 6.74
C ARG A 314 31.96 6.88 7.98
N ILE A 315 31.56 7.83 8.82
CA ILE A 315 32.25 8.15 10.09
C ILE A 315 31.88 7.12 11.16
N ASP A 316 30.65 6.59 11.11
CA ASP A 316 30.13 5.58 12.04
C ASP A 316 30.50 4.12 11.65
N ARG A 317 31.37 3.92 10.65
CA ARG A 317 31.88 2.60 10.20
C ARG A 317 33.34 2.39 10.59
#